data_AF-A0A369R2N0-F1
#
_entry.id   AF-A0A369R2N0-F1
#
_cell.length_a   1.000
_cell.length_b   1.000
_cell.length_c   1.000
_cell.angle_alpha   90.00
_cell.angle_beta   90.00
_cell.angle_gamma   90.00
#
_symmetry.space_group_name_H-M   'P 1'
#
loop_
_entity.id
_entity.type
_entity.pdbx_description
1 polymer ?
#
loop_
_entity_poly.entity_id
_entity_poly.type
_entity_poly.pdbx_seq_one_letter_code
_entity_poly.pdbx_strand_id
1 'polypeptide(L)'
;MLERRRLDRAKAAFATRRVDYARVRTLLTGDIRPHSGDIVLARVDEIGKQARLELASGRRAVMFPGDEILVAYGNRYAPDQYEAIVGLDLAPCDLVAAGGVAAIEIARHRRMIHPTRITPIGLAADAEGRRLNLMDFRAEASDALPRIPAILSLGTSMNAGKSLAAASMVRGFRRLGHRVAALKITGTGSGGDLWIVGDAGAELAADFTDAGFPSTYLVAIPDLERAAWRLMNLAAETGCDLAVIEIADGLQQLETAALIRSEAIRRVTLGTLFSAYDSMGAMSGVATLREAGHDLVGLSGRIGLSPLGVREAEAATGLRYFSPWHLQEGGLVPLLRERAAEKLWAAPDGMADALRRLAGPLAPAGGAPASRHRRGSAAGLPDGAVAGVRQVLHLVAGFIVEADLRRYLPAEGEAAAPGGAPSRRVQHRIWSSGLGMIHVLVPRLAQGTYRPRFLGQVLAPDLVLSVIEGLGQPQGDGALRRLVVMLGGAEFERIDLRPLRAGIAEICERNGLAPRAEDERPALTIDQLDLFETGEEAGEDGFGLVVGGEGRHGHAATNETGWGETGWDDPGWDIRAEGDGDPADGASHPLLPGGAYAVQGG
;
A
#
# COMPACT_ATOMS: atom_id res chain seq x y z
N MET A 1 -29.71 -6.94 -37.04
CA MET A 1 -29.72 -5.74 -36.17
C MET A 1 -30.27 -6.15 -34.81
N LEU A 2 -29.61 -5.79 -33.71
CA LEU A 2 -30.02 -6.15 -32.35
C LEU A 2 -31.18 -5.26 -31.88
N GLU A 3 -32.22 -5.85 -31.31
CA GLU A 3 -33.34 -5.09 -30.76
C GLU A 3 -32.90 -4.26 -29.55
N ARG A 4 -33.17 -2.95 -29.57
CA ARG A 4 -32.73 -2.04 -28.49
C ARG A 4 -33.27 -2.43 -27.12
N ARG A 5 -34.55 -2.84 -27.07
CA ARG A 5 -35.23 -3.28 -25.85
C ARG A 5 -34.61 -4.52 -25.21
N ARG A 6 -33.86 -5.33 -25.97
CA ARG A 6 -33.12 -6.48 -25.45
C ARG A 6 -31.88 -6.00 -24.70
N LEU A 7 -31.10 -5.11 -25.32
CA LEU A 7 -29.92 -4.51 -24.71
C LEU A 7 -30.25 -3.73 -23.43
N ASP A 8 -31.34 -2.95 -23.44
CA ASP A 8 -31.77 -2.15 -22.28
C ASP A 8 -32.24 -3.02 -21.10
N ARG A 9 -32.63 -4.29 -21.35
CA ARG A 9 -33.02 -5.25 -20.31
C ARG A 9 -31.84 -6.05 -19.77
N ALA A 10 -30.75 -6.16 -20.54
CA ALA A 10 -29.57 -6.90 -20.12
C ALA A 10 -28.88 -6.18 -18.94
N LYS A 11 -28.40 -6.95 -17.98
CA LYS A 11 -27.66 -6.39 -16.84
C LYS A 11 -26.24 -6.09 -17.28
N ALA A 12 -25.89 -4.80 -17.31
CA ALA A 12 -24.57 -4.31 -17.70
C ALA A 12 -23.59 -4.35 -16.52
N ALA A 13 -22.52 -5.14 -16.66
CA ALA A 13 -21.55 -5.33 -15.61
C ALA A 13 -20.55 -4.17 -15.48
N PHE A 14 -19.95 -4.04 -14.30
CA PHE A 14 -18.97 -3.02 -13.97
C PHE A 14 -17.79 -2.93 -14.94
N ALA A 15 -17.24 -4.06 -15.39
CA ALA A 15 -16.14 -4.12 -16.35
C ALA A 15 -16.48 -3.46 -17.70
N THR A 16 -17.78 -3.34 -18.01
CA THR A 16 -18.29 -2.70 -19.23
C THR A 16 -18.79 -1.26 -19.00
N ARG A 17 -18.52 -0.64 -17.84
CA ARG A 17 -19.10 0.67 -17.46
C ARG A 17 -18.78 1.83 -18.41
N ARG A 18 -17.69 1.75 -19.17
CA ARG A 18 -17.29 2.77 -20.16
C ARG A 18 -17.91 2.58 -21.53
N VAL A 19 -18.55 1.44 -21.76
CA VAL A 19 -19.11 1.11 -23.06
C VAL A 19 -20.25 2.07 -23.37
N ASP A 20 -20.14 2.78 -24.49
CA ASP A 20 -21.29 3.47 -25.06
C ASP A 20 -22.19 2.44 -25.75
N TYR A 21 -23.22 1.99 -25.02
CA TYR A 21 -24.20 1.03 -25.53
C TYR A 21 -25.03 1.57 -26.71
N ALA A 22 -24.95 2.87 -27.06
CA ALA A 22 -25.49 3.38 -28.32
C ALA A 22 -24.70 2.89 -29.54
N ARG A 23 -23.43 2.50 -29.37
CA ARG A 23 -22.61 1.90 -30.43
C ARG A 23 -22.88 0.42 -30.65
N VAL A 24 -23.48 -0.29 -29.69
CA VAL A 24 -23.84 -1.71 -29.84
C VAL A 24 -25.10 -1.83 -30.71
N ARG A 25 -24.95 -2.38 -31.93
CA ARG A 25 -26.02 -2.46 -32.94
C ARG A 25 -26.26 -3.86 -33.47
N THR A 26 -25.27 -4.74 -33.39
CA THR A 26 -25.38 -6.15 -33.81
C THR A 26 -24.67 -7.08 -32.84
N LEU A 27 -24.94 -8.38 -32.97
CA LEU A 27 -24.16 -9.44 -32.33
C LEU A 27 -23.46 -10.25 -33.40
N LEU A 28 -22.17 -10.53 -33.19
CA LEU A 28 -21.40 -11.46 -34.01
C LEU A 28 -21.53 -12.87 -33.42
N THR A 29 -21.89 -13.83 -34.26
CA THR A 29 -22.16 -15.22 -33.89
C THR A 29 -21.52 -16.17 -34.90
N GLY A 30 -21.34 -17.43 -34.52
CA GLY A 30 -20.74 -18.47 -35.37
C GLY A 30 -19.36 -18.88 -34.88
N ASP A 31 -18.53 -19.34 -35.81
CA ASP A 31 -17.15 -19.77 -35.52
C ASP A 31 -16.24 -18.56 -35.33
N ILE A 32 -16.27 -18.00 -34.11
CA ILE A 32 -15.57 -16.78 -33.75
C ILE A 32 -14.79 -17.02 -32.47
N ARG A 33 -13.48 -16.75 -32.53
CA ARG A 33 -12.64 -16.72 -31.34
C ARG A 33 -12.79 -15.38 -30.59
N PRO A 34 -13.16 -15.40 -29.30
CA PRO A 34 -13.16 -14.21 -28.47
C PRO A 34 -11.74 -13.81 -28.08
N HIS A 35 -11.54 -12.51 -27.85
CA HIS A 35 -10.32 -11.94 -27.31
C HIS A 35 -10.61 -11.21 -25.99
N SER A 36 -9.57 -11.03 -25.18
CA SER A 36 -9.68 -10.21 -23.96
C SER A 36 -10.19 -8.81 -24.30
N GLY A 37 -11.16 -8.33 -23.53
CA GLY A 37 -11.85 -7.07 -23.72
C GLY A 37 -13.05 -7.13 -24.66
N ASP A 38 -13.30 -8.24 -25.36
CA ASP A 38 -14.47 -8.34 -26.22
C ASP A 38 -15.74 -8.31 -25.38
N ILE A 39 -16.65 -7.42 -25.75
CA ILE A 39 -17.93 -7.26 -25.06
C ILE A 39 -18.85 -8.37 -25.57
N VAL A 40 -19.49 -9.10 -24.66
CA VAL A 40 -20.35 -10.24 -24.99
C VAL A 40 -21.70 -10.10 -24.29
N LEU A 41 -22.76 -10.32 -25.06
CA LEU A 41 -24.08 -10.58 -24.49
C LEU A 41 -24.15 -12.08 -24.20
N ALA A 42 -24.41 -12.45 -22.95
CA ALA A 42 -24.50 -13.85 -22.52
C ALA A 42 -25.80 -14.10 -21.78
N ARG A 43 -26.30 -15.34 -21.83
CA ARG A 43 -27.40 -15.82 -21.00
C ARG A 43 -26.82 -16.52 -19.78
N VAL A 44 -27.41 -16.30 -18.61
CA VAL A 44 -27.11 -17.06 -17.40
C VAL A 44 -27.80 -18.42 -17.47
N ASP A 45 -27.05 -19.51 -17.37
CA ASP A 45 -27.62 -20.87 -17.43
C ASP A 45 -27.80 -21.46 -16.03
N GLU A 46 -26.79 -21.34 -15.16
CA GLU A 46 -26.77 -21.92 -13.82
C GLU A 46 -26.04 -20.99 -12.85
N ILE A 47 -26.65 -20.71 -11.70
CA ILE A 47 -26.05 -19.85 -10.67
C ILE A 47 -25.02 -20.63 -9.86
N GLY A 48 -23.80 -20.10 -9.81
CA GLY A 48 -22.70 -20.56 -8.97
C GLY A 48 -22.28 -19.48 -7.98
N LYS A 49 -20.97 -19.36 -7.71
CA LYS A 49 -20.46 -18.39 -6.72
C LYS A 49 -20.87 -16.95 -7.01
N GLN A 50 -20.83 -16.52 -8.26
CA GLN A 50 -21.19 -15.18 -8.70
C GLN A 50 -22.71 -15.11 -8.85
N ALA A 51 -23.44 -15.16 -7.73
CA ALA A 51 -24.92 -15.07 -7.74
C ALA A 51 -25.45 -13.66 -8.03
N ARG A 52 -24.58 -12.65 -7.88
CA ARG A 52 -24.89 -11.24 -8.14
C ARG A 52 -23.89 -10.67 -9.15
N LEU A 53 -24.38 -9.87 -10.08
CA LEU A 53 -23.57 -9.09 -11.02
C LEU A 53 -23.40 -7.67 -10.48
N GLU A 54 -22.17 -7.22 -10.33
CA GLU A 54 -21.89 -5.82 -10.00
C GLU A 54 -22.14 -4.95 -11.23
N LEU A 55 -23.06 -4.00 -11.09
CA LEU A 55 -23.38 -3.03 -12.14
C LEU A 55 -22.39 -1.86 -12.11
N ALA A 56 -22.37 -1.06 -13.18
CA ALA A 56 -21.60 0.18 -13.25
C ALA A 56 -21.88 1.17 -12.09
N SER A 57 -23.06 1.09 -11.47
CA SER A 57 -23.44 1.91 -10.32
C SER A 57 -22.92 1.39 -8.97
N GLY A 58 -22.13 0.31 -8.95
CA GLY A 58 -21.73 -0.41 -7.73
C GLY A 58 -22.82 -1.30 -7.12
N ARG A 59 -24.07 -1.24 -7.63
CA ARG A 59 -25.16 -2.09 -7.15
C ARG A 59 -24.91 -3.54 -7.57
N ARG A 60 -24.96 -4.48 -6.63
CA ARG A 60 -24.88 -5.93 -6.87
C ARG A 60 -26.27 -6.48 -7.23
N ALA A 61 -26.57 -6.57 -8.53
CA ALA A 61 -27.85 -7.07 -9.02
C ALA A 61 -27.93 -8.60 -8.92
N VAL A 62 -28.99 -9.12 -8.29
CA VAL A 62 -29.29 -10.56 -8.26
C VAL A 62 -29.47 -11.08 -9.69
N MET A 63 -28.92 -12.25 -9.98
CA MET A 63 -29.10 -12.95 -11.25
C MET A 63 -29.97 -14.20 -11.08
N PHE A 64 -30.70 -14.54 -12.14
CA PHE A 64 -31.50 -15.74 -12.27
C PHE A 64 -31.15 -16.46 -13.58
N PRO A 65 -31.27 -17.79 -13.63
CA PRO A 65 -31.20 -18.52 -14.90
C PRO A 65 -32.15 -17.92 -15.95
N GLY A 66 -31.65 -17.76 -17.17
CA GLY A 66 -32.35 -17.11 -18.28
C GLY A 66 -32.12 -15.60 -18.40
N ASP A 67 -31.54 -14.94 -17.39
CA ASP A 67 -31.17 -13.53 -17.50
C ASP A 67 -30.12 -13.31 -18.59
N GLU A 68 -30.22 -12.17 -19.29
CA GLU A 68 -29.17 -11.71 -20.19
C GLU A 68 -28.27 -10.68 -19.50
N ILE A 69 -26.96 -10.83 -19.67
CA ILE A 69 -25.94 -9.99 -19.07
C ILE A 69 -24.96 -9.50 -20.14
N LEU A 70 -24.48 -8.26 -19.97
CA LEU A 70 -23.41 -7.68 -20.77
C LEU A 70 -22.13 -7.68 -19.93
N VAL A 71 -21.18 -8.49 -20.36
CA VAL A 71 -19.89 -8.74 -19.70
C VAL A 71 -18.76 -8.63 -20.72
N ALA A 72 -17.51 -8.74 -20.27
CA ALA A 72 -16.35 -8.77 -21.16
C ALA A 72 -15.58 -10.07 -21.00
N TYR A 73 -15.06 -10.60 -22.10
CA TYR A 73 -14.09 -11.70 -22.02
C TYR A 73 -12.79 -11.22 -21.40
N GLY A 74 -12.21 -11.99 -20.48
CA GLY A 74 -10.91 -11.64 -19.89
C GLY A 74 -10.31 -12.75 -19.04
N ASN A 75 -8.98 -12.87 -19.04
CA ASN A 75 -8.31 -13.85 -18.18
C ASN A 75 -8.40 -13.42 -16.71
N ARG A 76 -8.43 -14.38 -15.79
CA ARG A 76 -8.47 -14.11 -14.35
C ARG A 76 -7.38 -14.90 -13.63
N TYR A 77 -6.66 -14.21 -12.76
CA TYR A 77 -5.77 -14.82 -11.78
C TYR A 77 -6.18 -14.33 -10.40
N ALA A 78 -6.77 -15.20 -9.58
CA ALA A 78 -7.15 -14.88 -8.21
C ALA A 78 -6.92 -16.11 -7.33
N PRO A 79 -5.78 -16.20 -6.61
CA PRO A 79 -5.39 -17.39 -5.86
C PRO A 79 -6.44 -17.87 -4.84
N ASP A 80 -7.16 -16.95 -4.22
CA ASP A 80 -8.23 -17.28 -3.25
C ASP A 80 -9.58 -17.60 -3.93
N GLN A 81 -9.64 -17.55 -5.27
CA GLN A 81 -10.85 -17.75 -6.07
C GLN A 81 -10.61 -18.69 -7.26
N TYR A 82 -10.38 -18.13 -8.47
CA TYR A 82 -10.29 -18.89 -9.71
C TYR A 82 -9.09 -18.41 -10.53
N GLU A 83 -8.46 -19.36 -11.22
CA GLU A 83 -7.69 -19.11 -12.42
C GLU A 83 -8.57 -19.41 -13.64
N ALA A 84 -8.58 -18.52 -14.62
CA ALA A 84 -9.38 -18.69 -15.83
C ALA A 84 -8.76 -18.00 -17.04
N ILE A 85 -9.02 -18.55 -18.22
CA ILE A 85 -8.53 -18.03 -19.50
C ILE A 85 -9.66 -17.85 -20.51
N VAL A 86 -9.51 -16.89 -21.43
CA VAL A 86 -10.46 -16.72 -22.53
C VAL A 86 -10.46 -17.96 -23.44
N GLY A 87 -11.65 -18.47 -23.74
CA GLY A 87 -11.85 -19.65 -24.56
C GLY A 87 -11.44 -19.49 -26.03
N LEU A 88 -11.51 -20.59 -26.79
CA LEU A 88 -11.15 -20.61 -28.21
C LEU A 88 -12.31 -20.20 -29.13
N ASP A 89 -13.54 -20.21 -28.62
CA ASP A 89 -14.77 -19.95 -29.35
C ASP A 89 -15.85 -19.34 -28.42
N LEU A 90 -17.08 -19.25 -28.90
CA LEU A 90 -18.24 -18.77 -28.15
C LEU A 90 -19.02 -19.90 -27.44
N ALA A 91 -18.39 -21.04 -27.14
CA ALA A 91 -19.01 -22.09 -26.36
C ALA A 91 -19.40 -21.60 -24.94
N PRO A 92 -20.30 -22.32 -24.23
CA PRO A 92 -20.61 -22.02 -22.84
C PRO A 92 -19.34 -21.91 -21.98
N CYS A 93 -19.34 -20.92 -21.09
CA CYS A 93 -18.20 -20.58 -20.25
C CYS A 93 -18.69 -20.08 -18.88
N ASP A 94 -17.79 -19.46 -18.13
CA ASP A 94 -17.99 -19.12 -16.73
C ASP A 94 -17.95 -17.59 -16.52
N LEU A 95 -18.84 -17.09 -15.68
CA LEU A 95 -18.73 -15.75 -15.10
C LEU A 95 -17.72 -15.80 -13.97
N VAL A 96 -16.44 -15.67 -14.32
CA VAL A 96 -15.35 -15.86 -13.37
C VAL A 96 -15.16 -14.68 -12.44
N ALA A 97 -15.77 -13.50 -12.66
CA ALA A 97 -15.77 -12.40 -11.69
C ALA A 97 -17.11 -11.65 -11.67
N ALA A 98 -17.56 -11.26 -10.48
CA ALA A 98 -18.84 -10.57 -10.29
C ALA A 98 -18.90 -9.19 -10.98
N GLY A 99 -17.75 -8.56 -11.24
CA GLY A 99 -17.68 -7.33 -12.06
C GLY A 99 -17.87 -7.57 -13.55
N GLY A 100 -18.12 -8.79 -14.00
CA GLY A 100 -18.48 -9.10 -15.39
C GLY A 100 -17.32 -9.57 -16.25
N VAL A 101 -16.57 -10.56 -15.78
CA VAL A 101 -15.50 -11.19 -16.57
C VAL A 101 -15.93 -12.60 -16.96
N ALA A 102 -16.00 -12.87 -18.27
CA ALA A 102 -16.29 -14.16 -18.86
C ALA A 102 -15.01 -14.88 -19.28
N ALA A 103 -14.86 -16.14 -18.89
CA ALA A 103 -13.71 -16.99 -19.24
C ALA A 103 -14.02 -18.47 -18.93
N ILE A 104 -13.10 -19.37 -19.26
CA ILE A 104 -13.19 -20.78 -18.88
C ILE A 104 -12.38 -20.98 -17.59
N GLU A 105 -13.01 -21.52 -16.54
CA GLU A 105 -12.31 -21.93 -15.32
C GLU A 105 -11.24 -22.98 -15.64
N ILE A 106 -10.00 -22.73 -15.20
CA ILE A 106 -8.88 -23.68 -15.31
C ILE A 106 -8.59 -24.32 -13.95
N ALA A 107 -8.53 -23.50 -12.91
CA ALA A 107 -8.30 -23.95 -11.56
C ALA A 107 -9.10 -23.12 -10.57
N ARG A 108 -9.35 -23.71 -9.40
CA ARG A 108 -10.17 -23.11 -8.36
C ARG A 108 -9.62 -23.41 -6.98
N HIS A 109 -9.65 -22.40 -6.12
CA HIS A 109 -9.30 -22.57 -4.71
C HIS A 109 -10.29 -23.53 -4.03
N ARG A 110 -9.79 -24.44 -3.16
CA ARG A 110 -10.59 -25.54 -2.57
C ARG A 110 -11.87 -25.10 -1.86
N ARG A 111 -11.86 -23.91 -1.25
CA ARG A 111 -13.03 -23.33 -0.54
C ARG A 111 -14.13 -22.81 -1.46
N MET A 112 -13.89 -22.74 -2.76
CA MET A 112 -14.80 -22.12 -3.72
C MET A 112 -15.65 -23.18 -4.40
N ILE A 113 -16.94 -22.86 -4.57
CA ILE A 113 -17.83 -23.59 -5.48
C ILE A 113 -17.60 -23.13 -6.94
N HIS A 114 -18.18 -23.85 -7.90
CA HIS A 114 -18.10 -23.47 -9.31
C HIS A 114 -18.62 -22.04 -9.56
N PRO A 115 -18.06 -21.30 -10.53
CA PRO A 115 -18.60 -20.02 -10.97
C PRO A 115 -19.99 -20.19 -11.57
N THR A 116 -20.69 -19.07 -11.73
CA THR A 116 -21.95 -19.02 -12.48
C THR A 116 -21.69 -19.35 -13.95
N ARG A 117 -22.42 -20.33 -14.50
CA ARG A 117 -22.31 -20.72 -15.91
C ARG A 117 -23.12 -19.81 -16.80
N ILE A 118 -22.52 -19.44 -17.93
CA ILE A 118 -23.11 -18.54 -18.91
C ILE A 118 -22.90 -19.08 -20.33
N THR A 119 -23.90 -18.92 -21.19
CA THR A 119 -23.79 -19.20 -22.61
C THR A 119 -23.69 -17.89 -23.38
N PRO A 120 -22.57 -17.63 -24.08
CA PRO A 120 -22.46 -16.50 -25.00
C PRO A 120 -23.56 -16.53 -26.06
N ILE A 121 -24.28 -15.42 -26.22
CA ILE A 121 -25.27 -15.23 -27.29
C ILE A 121 -24.56 -14.66 -28.52
N GLY A 122 -23.58 -13.78 -28.31
CA GLY A 122 -22.72 -13.23 -29.37
C GLY A 122 -21.89 -12.05 -28.89
N LEU A 123 -20.83 -11.72 -29.64
CA LEU A 123 -20.00 -10.56 -29.36
C LEU A 123 -20.69 -9.27 -29.81
N ALA A 124 -20.61 -8.21 -29.02
CA ALA A 124 -21.14 -6.91 -29.40
C ALA A 124 -20.37 -6.34 -30.61
N ALA A 125 -21.12 -5.80 -31.56
CA ALA A 125 -20.58 -5.11 -32.72
C ALA A 125 -21.40 -3.87 -33.07
N ASP A 126 -20.78 -2.95 -33.82
CA ASP A 126 -21.44 -1.75 -34.31
C ASP A 126 -22.31 -1.97 -35.56
N ALA A 127 -22.85 -0.90 -36.14
CA ALA A 127 -23.77 -0.98 -37.26
C ALA A 127 -23.13 -1.58 -38.52
N GLU A 128 -21.80 -1.48 -38.65
CA GLU A 128 -21.03 -2.02 -39.76
C GLU A 128 -20.55 -3.46 -39.49
N GLY A 129 -20.94 -4.06 -38.35
CA GLY A 129 -20.50 -5.39 -37.95
C GLY A 129 -19.06 -5.42 -37.44
N ARG A 130 -18.46 -4.28 -37.09
CA ARG A 130 -17.13 -4.25 -36.48
C ARG A 130 -17.27 -4.60 -35.00
N ARG A 131 -16.48 -5.58 -34.57
CA ARG A 131 -16.39 -6.04 -33.17
C ARG A 131 -16.06 -4.86 -32.25
N LEU A 132 -16.77 -4.76 -31.14
CA LEU A 132 -16.51 -3.77 -30.09
C LEU A 132 -15.73 -4.40 -28.94
N ASN A 133 -14.66 -3.73 -28.52
CA ASN A 133 -13.78 -4.14 -27.44
C ASN A 133 -13.67 -3.02 -26.39
N LEU A 134 -13.44 -3.35 -25.12
CA LEU A 134 -13.24 -2.37 -24.06
C LEU A 134 -12.16 -1.33 -24.39
N MET A 135 -11.14 -1.70 -25.18
CA MET A 135 -10.12 -0.79 -25.69
C MET A 135 -10.68 0.38 -26.52
N ASP A 136 -11.81 0.19 -27.20
CA ASP A 136 -12.50 1.23 -27.98
C ASP A 136 -13.17 2.29 -27.11
N PHE A 137 -13.24 2.07 -25.79
CA PHE A 137 -13.93 2.90 -24.82
C PHE A 137 -13.04 3.35 -23.66
N ARG A 138 -11.72 3.09 -23.74
CA ARG A 138 -10.75 3.54 -22.74
C ARG A 138 -10.76 5.07 -22.59
N ALA A 139 -10.30 5.55 -21.45
CA ALA A 139 -10.23 6.99 -21.19
C ALA A 139 -9.39 7.74 -22.23
N GLU A 140 -9.87 8.90 -22.66
CA GLU A 140 -9.19 9.77 -23.61
C GLU A 140 -8.13 10.60 -22.88
N ALA A 141 -6.91 10.08 -22.80
CA ALA A 141 -5.74 10.78 -22.28
C ALA A 141 -4.47 10.29 -23.01
N SER A 142 -3.33 10.96 -22.80
CA SER A 142 -2.05 10.54 -23.39
C SER A 142 -1.44 9.33 -22.68
N ASP A 143 -0.77 8.43 -23.43
CA ASP A 143 0.07 7.35 -22.87
C ASP A 143 1.52 7.81 -22.63
N ALA A 144 1.82 9.09 -22.85
CA ALA A 144 3.15 9.64 -22.61
C ALA A 144 3.48 9.69 -21.11
N LEU A 145 4.75 9.90 -20.80
CA LEU A 145 5.21 10.04 -19.41
C LEU A 145 4.33 11.01 -18.61
N PRO A 146 3.87 10.62 -17.41
CA PRO A 146 2.93 11.42 -16.62
C PRO A 146 3.44 12.79 -16.22
N ARG A 147 2.49 13.68 -15.92
CA ARG A 147 2.76 15.06 -15.43
C ARG A 147 2.57 15.24 -13.92
N ILE A 148 2.13 14.20 -13.24
CA ILE A 148 1.98 14.17 -11.78
C ILE A 148 2.77 12.99 -11.21
N PRO A 149 3.32 13.11 -9.99
CA PRO A 149 4.00 12.00 -9.33
C PRO A 149 3.00 10.99 -8.73
N ALA A 150 3.53 9.81 -8.41
CA ALA A 150 2.78 8.73 -7.79
C ALA A 150 3.31 8.34 -6.39
N ILE A 151 2.46 7.76 -5.57
CA ILE A 151 2.81 6.98 -4.38
C ILE A 151 2.26 5.58 -4.58
N LEU A 152 3.10 4.57 -4.41
CA LEU A 152 2.68 3.18 -4.61
C LEU A 152 2.15 2.58 -3.31
N SER A 153 1.03 1.87 -3.40
CA SER A 153 0.52 0.95 -2.39
C SER A 153 0.73 -0.48 -2.90
N LEU A 154 1.69 -1.17 -2.29
CA LEU A 154 2.07 -2.55 -2.59
C LEU A 154 1.86 -3.42 -1.35
N GLY A 155 1.88 -4.75 -1.49
CA GLY A 155 1.67 -5.62 -0.34
C GLY A 155 2.07 -7.06 -0.55
N THR A 156 2.13 -7.81 0.54
CA THR A 156 2.57 -9.22 0.55
C THR A 156 1.69 -10.10 -0.32
N SER A 157 0.38 -9.89 -0.28
CA SER A 157 -0.63 -10.72 -0.94
C SER A 157 -1.91 -9.94 -1.20
N MET A 158 -2.88 -10.60 -1.87
CA MET A 158 -4.27 -10.17 -1.81
C MET A 158 -4.73 -10.10 -0.34
N ASN A 159 -5.58 -9.13 -0.01
CA ASN A 159 -6.10 -8.92 1.34
C ASN A 159 -5.07 -8.48 2.40
N ALA A 160 -3.85 -8.09 2.02
CA ALA A 160 -2.87 -7.54 2.97
C ALA A 160 -3.23 -6.14 3.54
N GLY A 161 -4.30 -5.51 3.03
CA GLY A 161 -4.76 -4.17 3.45
C GLY A 161 -4.39 -3.03 2.50
N LYS A 162 -3.97 -3.33 1.25
CA LYS A 162 -3.54 -2.33 0.26
C LYS A 162 -4.63 -1.30 -0.07
N SER A 163 -5.86 -1.74 -0.32
CA SER A 163 -6.98 -0.84 -0.66
C SER A 163 -7.31 0.10 0.48
N LEU A 164 -7.32 -0.41 1.72
CA LEU A 164 -7.54 0.42 2.92
C LEU A 164 -6.39 1.40 3.14
N ALA A 165 -5.13 0.98 2.91
CA ALA A 165 -3.98 1.85 2.98
C ALA A 165 -4.04 2.96 1.91
N ALA A 166 -4.44 2.62 0.67
CA ALA A 166 -4.64 3.56 -0.42
C ALA A 166 -5.74 4.57 -0.10
N ALA A 167 -6.92 4.11 0.34
CA ALA A 167 -8.02 4.97 0.78
C ALA A 167 -7.60 5.89 1.94
N SER A 168 -6.84 5.36 2.91
CA SER A 168 -6.36 6.12 4.06
C SER A 168 -5.35 7.20 3.65
N MET A 169 -4.45 6.90 2.71
CA MET A 169 -3.55 7.89 2.11
C MET A 169 -4.32 8.99 1.37
N VAL A 170 -5.29 8.61 0.53
CA VAL A 170 -6.17 9.57 -0.17
C VAL A 170 -6.81 10.52 0.82
N ARG A 171 -7.44 9.99 1.88
CA ARG A 171 -8.08 10.80 2.92
C ARG A 171 -7.09 11.77 3.59
N GLY A 172 -5.88 11.31 3.91
CA GLY A 172 -4.83 12.15 4.49
C GLY A 172 -4.40 13.30 3.59
N PHE A 173 -4.13 13.04 2.31
CA PHE A 173 -3.77 14.07 1.34
C PHE A 173 -4.89 15.08 1.11
N ARG A 174 -6.14 14.61 1.01
CA ARG A 174 -7.33 15.47 0.84
C ARG A 174 -7.52 16.42 2.02
N ARG A 175 -7.38 15.93 3.26
CA ARG A 175 -7.46 16.77 4.48
C ARG A 175 -6.41 17.88 4.50
N LEU A 176 -5.27 17.64 3.86
CA LEU A 176 -4.17 18.60 3.75
C LEU A 176 -4.26 19.48 2.48
N GLY A 177 -5.39 19.42 1.77
CA GLY A 177 -5.72 20.32 0.66
C GLY A 177 -5.20 19.89 -0.71
N HIS A 178 -4.59 18.71 -0.84
CA HIS A 178 -4.16 18.19 -2.14
C HIS A 178 -5.34 17.62 -2.92
N ARG A 179 -5.29 17.70 -4.26
CA ARG A 179 -6.20 16.95 -5.15
C ARG A 179 -5.53 15.64 -5.53
N VAL A 180 -6.23 14.53 -5.34
CA VAL A 180 -5.62 13.20 -5.33
C VAL A 180 -6.36 12.31 -6.30
N ALA A 181 -5.64 11.68 -7.21
CA ALA A 181 -6.16 10.53 -7.94
C ALA A 181 -5.88 9.24 -7.17
N ALA A 182 -6.84 8.33 -7.15
CA ALA A 182 -6.67 6.97 -6.66
C ALA A 182 -6.77 6.02 -7.84
N LEU A 183 -5.68 5.35 -8.16
CA LEU A 183 -5.56 4.50 -9.34
C LEU A 183 -5.28 3.07 -8.94
N LYS A 184 -5.95 2.11 -9.56
CA LYS A 184 -5.61 0.68 -9.44
C LYS A 184 -5.17 0.15 -10.80
N ILE A 185 -3.88 -0.16 -10.95
CA ILE A 185 -3.31 -0.46 -12.28
C ILE A 185 -3.22 -1.96 -12.60
N THR A 186 -3.47 -2.84 -11.62
CA THR A 186 -3.59 -4.29 -11.81
C THR A 186 -4.81 -4.86 -11.10
N GLY A 187 -5.27 -6.03 -11.54
CA GLY A 187 -6.33 -6.80 -10.91
C GLY A 187 -7.37 -7.32 -11.91
N THR A 188 -8.57 -7.63 -11.40
CA THR A 188 -9.73 -8.08 -12.18
C THR A 188 -10.90 -7.15 -11.95
N GLY A 189 -11.61 -6.77 -13.02
CA GLY A 189 -12.64 -5.73 -13.00
C GLY A 189 -13.67 -5.96 -11.91
N SER A 190 -13.67 -5.08 -10.91
CA SER A 190 -14.63 -5.03 -9.80
C SER A 190 -14.56 -3.65 -9.16
N GLY A 191 -15.70 -3.11 -8.73
CA GLY A 191 -15.80 -1.73 -8.29
C GLY A 191 -15.47 -1.51 -6.81
N GLY A 192 -15.42 -2.56 -5.99
CA GLY A 192 -15.21 -2.45 -4.53
C GLY A 192 -14.05 -1.53 -4.13
N ASP A 193 -12.87 -1.73 -4.73
CA ASP A 193 -11.69 -0.91 -4.46
C ASP A 193 -11.81 0.52 -5.01
N LEU A 194 -12.57 0.72 -6.08
CA LEU A 194 -12.83 2.02 -6.69
C LEU A 194 -13.73 2.88 -5.80
N TRP A 195 -14.77 2.27 -5.22
CA TRP A 195 -15.77 2.98 -4.42
C TRP A 195 -15.18 3.51 -3.10
N ILE A 196 -14.38 2.69 -2.40
CA ILE A 196 -13.79 3.10 -1.12
C ILE A 196 -12.83 4.28 -1.25
N VAL A 197 -12.05 4.36 -2.34
CA VAL A 197 -11.17 5.51 -2.56
C VAL A 197 -11.93 6.76 -3.01
N GLY A 198 -13.06 6.58 -3.69
CA GLY A 198 -14.03 7.66 -3.96
C GLY A 198 -14.59 8.24 -2.66
N ASP A 199 -15.06 7.38 -1.75
CA ASP A 199 -15.59 7.78 -0.42
C ASP A 199 -14.50 8.40 0.47
N ALA A 200 -13.24 8.00 0.29
CA ALA A 200 -12.10 8.64 0.94
C ALA A 200 -11.83 10.07 0.45
N GLY A 201 -12.48 10.47 -0.65
CA GLY A 201 -12.47 11.81 -1.20
C GLY A 201 -11.54 12.01 -2.39
N ALA A 202 -11.16 10.93 -3.11
CA ALA A 202 -10.38 11.04 -4.34
C ALA A 202 -11.08 11.99 -5.33
N GLU A 203 -10.30 12.86 -5.97
CA GLU A 203 -10.78 13.74 -7.05
C GLU A 203 -11.09 12.92 -8.31
N LEU A 204 -10.28 11.89 -8.55
CA LEU A 204 -10.49 10.88 -9.58
C LEU A 204 -10.22 9.51 -8.98
N ALA A 205 -11.19 8.61 -9.07
CA ALA A 205 -10.99 7.18 -8.86
C ALA A 205 -11.04 6.49 -10.21
N ALA A 206 -10.00 5.75 -10.59
CA ALA A 206 -9.97 5.00 -11.84
C ALA A 206 -9.18 3.68 -11.69
N ASP A 207 -9.45 2.71 -12.56
CA ASP A 207 -8.71 1.45 -12.59
C ASP A 207 -8.32 1.03 -14.02
N PHE A 208 -7.63 -0.11 -14.16
CA PHE A 208 -7.23 -0.68 -15.45
C PHE A 208 -8.41 -0.91 -16.42
N THR A 209 -9.65 -1.05 -15.94
CA THR A 209 -10.82 -1.13 -16.82
C THR A 209 -11.17 0.24 -17.43
N ASP A 210 -10.78 1.35 -16.79
CA ASP A 210 -10.79 2.67 -17.44
C ASP A 210 -9.75 2.80 -18.56
N ALA A 211 -8.68 2.00 -18.50
CA ALA A 211 -7.70 1.89 -19.58
C ALA A 211 -8.08 0.86 -20.66
N GLY A 212 -9.23 0.20 -20.53
CA GLY A 212 -9.76 -0.74 -21.52
C GLY A 212 -9.47 -2.23 -21.25
N PHE A 213 -8.99 -2.59 -20.05
CA PHE A 213 -8.71 -3.98 -19.69
C PHE A 213 -9.79 -4.55 -18.76
N PRO A 214 -10.39 -5.71 -19.04
CA PRO A 214 -11.31 -6.36 -18.09
C PRO A 214 -10.57 -6.96 -16.89
N SER A 215 -9.29 -7.28 -17.07
CA SER A 215 -8.36 -7.84 -16.10
C SER A 215 -6.94 -7.66 -16.63
N THR A 216 -5.94 -7.64 -15.75
CA THR A 216 -4.53 -7.45 -16.13
C THR A 216 -3.73 -8.75 -16.25
N TYR A 217 -4.34 -9.90 -15.96
CA TYR A 217 -3.67 -11.20 -16.11
C TYR A 217 -3.35 -11.49 -17.59
N LEU A 218 -2.10 -11.86 -17.87
CA LEU A 218 -1.49 -12.08 -19.19
C LEU A 218 -1.39 -10.83 -20.06
N VAL A 219 -1.49 -9.63 -19.48
CA VAL A 219 -1.22 -8.38 -20.19
C VAL A 219 0.29 -8.08 -20.15
N ALA A 220 0.85 -7.67 -21.28
CA ALA A 220 2.26 -7.33 -21.36
C ALA A 220 2.58 -6.09 -20.52
N ILE A 221 3.72 -6.10 -19.83
CA ILE A 221 4.14 -5.01 -18.93
C ILE A 221 4.18 -3.64 -19.63
N PRO A 222 4.69 -3.50 -20.88
CA PRO A 222 4.65 -2.21 -21.57
C PRO A 222 3.24 -1.68 -21.81
N ASP A 223 2.23 -2.56 -21.95
CA ASP A 223 0.83 -2.17 -22.06
C ASP A 223 0.26 -1.69 -20.72
N LEU A 224 0.62 -2.37 -19.61
CA LEU A 224 0.24 -1.93 -18.26
C LEU A 224 0.88 -0.59 -17.87
N GLU A 225 2.14 -0.36 -18.27
CA GLU A 225 2.79 0.94 -18.10
C GLU A 225 2.06 2.04 -18.87
N ARG A 226 1.75 1.81 -20.15
CA ARG A 226 0.95 2.77 -20.96
C ARG A 226 -0.43 3.01 -20.36
N ALA A 227 -1.10 1.97 -19.85
CA ALA A 227 -2.36 2.09 -19.14
C ALA A 227 -2.23 2.97 -17.89
N ALA A 228 -1.21 2.75 -17.06
CA ALA A 228 -0.92 3.58 -15.91
C ALA A 228 -0.67 5.05 -16.32
N TRP A 229 0.07 5.28 -17.40
CA TRP A 229 0.32 6.63 -17.95
C TRP A 229 -0.96 7.32 -18.39
N ARG A 230 -1.84 6.61 -19.10
CA ARG A 230 -3.17 7.10 -19.49
C ARG A 230 -3.96 7.57 -18.28
N LEU A 231 -4.05 6.74 -17.25
CA LEU A 231 -4.82 7.05 -16.04
C LEU A 231 -4.20 8.21 -15.24
N MET A 232 -2.87 8.28 -15.15
CA MET A 232 -2.18 9.39 -14.49
C MET A 232 -2.31 10.70 -15.28
N ASN A 233 -2.32 10.65 -16.62
CA ASN A 233 -2.53 11.85 -17.44
C ASN A 233 -3.99 12.30 -17.39
N LEU A 234 -4.96 11.38 -17.36
CA LEU A 234 -6.36 11.71 -17.08
C LEU A 234 -6.49 12.41 -15.72
N ALA A 235 -5.81 11.90 -14.68
CA ALA A 235 -5.75 12.54 -13.37
C ALA A 235 -5.16 13.95 -13.44
N ALA A 236 -4.05 14.13 -14.16
CA ALA A 236 -3.41 15.42 -14.33
C ALA A 236 -4.33 16.43 -15.05
N GLU A 237 -5.04 16.00 -16.10
CA GLU A 237 -6.02 16.79 -16.86
C GLU A 237 -7.25 17.15 -16.00
N THR A 238 -7.63 16.29 -15.05
CA THR A 238 -8.66 16.56 -14.03
C THR A 238 -8.16 17.51 -12.92
N GLY A 239 -6.87 17.87 -12.92
CA GLY A 239 -6.28 18.83 -11.99
C GLY A 239 -5.73 18.20 -10.71
N CYS A 240 -5.54 16.89 -10.65
CA CYS A 240 -4.89 16.24 -9.52
C CYS A 240 -3.43 16.69 -9.35
N ASP A 241 -2.96 16.69 -8.10
CA ASP A 241 -1.58 17.03 -7.74
C ASP A 241 -0.69 15.78 -7.65
N LEU A 242 -1.27 14.64 -7.28
CA LEU A 242 -0.60 13.35 -7.19
C LEU A 242 -1.55 12.18 -7.44
N ALA A 243 -0.99 11.01 -7.74
CA ALA A 243 -1.70 9.74 -7.75
C ALA A 243 -1.28 8.85 -6.58
N VAL A 244 -2.24 8.24 -5.90
CA VAL A 244 -2.04 7.05 -5.06
C VAL A 244 -2.35 5.85 -5.95
N ILE A 245 -1.34 5.01 -6.22
CA ILE A 245 -1.45 3.88 -7.14
C ILE A 245 -1.38 2.58 -6.36
N GLU A 246 -2.46 1.82 -6.38
CA GLU A 246 -2.45 0.44 -5.94
C GLU A 246 -1.97 -0.48 -7.07
N ILE A 247 -0.99 -1.33 -6.73
CA ILE A 247 -0.63 -2.51 -7.51
C ILE A 247 -1.17 -3.71 -6.75
N ALA A 248 -2.18 -4.37 -7.32
CA ALA A 248 -2.90 -5.49 -6.74
C ALA A 248 -2.04 -6.76 -6.62
N ASP A 249 -2.63 -7.78 -6.00
CA ASP A 249 -2.02 -9.08 -5.73
C ASP A 249 -0.71 -9.01 -4.92
N GLY A 250 -0.04 -10.15 -4.76
CA GLY A 250 1.22 -10.25 -4.01
C GLY A 250 2.43 -10.01 -4.91
N LEU A 251 3.58 -9.69 -4.29
CA LEU A 251 4.83 -9.40 -5.00
C LEU A 251 5.35 -10.54 -5.90
N GLN A 252 4.89 -11.77 -5.68
CA GLN A 252 5.27 -12.95 -6.45
C GLN A 252 4.38 -13.21 -7.67
N GLN A 253 3.26 -12.51 -7.77
CA GLN A 253 2.41 -12.56 -8.96
C GLN A 253 3.23 -12.04 -10.16
N LEU A 254 3.22 -12.74 -11.30
CA LEU A 254 4.18 -12.52 -12.40
C LEU A 254 4.21 -11.06 -12.89
N GLU A 255 3.05 -10.48 -13.16
CA GLU A 255 2.89 -9.09 -13.60
C GLU A 255 3.30 -8.11 -12.51
N THR A 256 2.89 -8.32 -11.26
CA THR A 256 3.31 -7.48 -10.13
C THR A 256 4.83 -7.53 -9.93
N ALA A 257 5.43 -8.72 -9.97
CA ALA A 257 6.88 -8.91 -9.86
C ALA A 257 7.64 -8.18 -10.97
N ALA A 258 7.11 -8.18 -12.19
CA ALA A 258 7.69 -7.44 -13.30
C ALA A 258 7.49 -5.92 -13.17
N LEU A 259 6.30 -5.47 -12.74
CA LEU A 259 5.99 -4.04 -12.55
C LEU A 259 6.84 -3.40 -11.45
N ILE A 260 7.11 -4.08 -10.34
CA ILE A 260 7.99 -3.53 -9.28
C ILE A 260 9.43 -3.31 -9.80
N ARG A 261 9.86 -4.06 -10.81
CA ARG A 261 11.16 -3.89 -11.45
C ARG A 261 11.17 -2.84 -12.57
N SER A 262 10.00 -2.30 -12.94
CA SER A 262 9.90 -1.26 -13.97
C SER A 262 10.60 0.03 -13.53
N GLU A 263 11.64 0.41 -14.26
CA GLU A 263 12.28 1.73 -14.15
C GLU A 263 11.30 2.86 -14.45
N ALA A 264 10.37 2.64 -15.38
CA ALA A 264 9.40 3.63 -15.79
C ALA A 264 8.45 3.98 -14.63
N ILE A 265 7.91 2.97 -13.93
CA ILE A 265 7.08 3.14 -12.73
C ILE A 265 7.88 3.79 -11.59
N ARG A 266 9.11 3.33 -11.32
CA ARG A 266 9.95 3.93 -10.27
C ARG A 266 10.26 5.39 -10.56
N ARG A 267 10.50 5.75 -11.83
CA ARG A 267 10.78 7.12 -12.25
C ARG A 267 9.67 8.11 -11.87
N VAL A 268 8.40 7.70 -11.84
CA VAL A 268 7.29 8.60 -11.46
C VAL A 268 6.96 8.57 -9.97
N THR A 269 7.47 7.59 -9.24
CA THR A 269 7.13 7.32 -7.84
C THR A 269 7.91 8.22 -6.86
N LEU A 270 7.23 8.77 -5.85
CA LEU A 270 7.83 9.49 -4.72
C LEU A 270 8.10 8.57 -3.53
N GLY A 271 7.36 7.49 -3.42
CA GLY A 271 7.60 6.49 -2.39
C GLY A 271 6.64 5.31 -2.47
N THR A 272 7.00 4.25 -1.77
CA THR A 272 6.21 3.02 -1.70
C THR A 272 5.80 2.73 -0.26
N LEU A 273 4.51 2.64 0.00
CA LEU A 273 3.97 2.10 1.25
C LEU A 273 3.73 0.60 1.06
N PHE A 274 4.25 -0.21 2.00
CA PHE A 274 4.13 -1.66 1.91
C PHE A 274 3.16 -2.23 2.95
N SER A 275 2.11 -2.88 2.49
CA SER A 275 1.09 -3.51 3.33
C SER A 275 1.43 -4.99 3.58
N ALA A 276 1.65 -5.36 4.84
CA ALA A 276 2.03 -6.70 5.22
C ALA A 276 0.95 -7.41 6.06
N TYR A 277 0.91 -8.74 5.94
CA TYR A 277 0.03 -9.59 6.73
C TYR A 277 0.62 -9.91 8.11
N ASP A 278 1.93 -10.19 8.16
CA ASP A 278 2.70 -10.58 9.35
C ASP A 278 4.14 -10.05 9.27
N SER A 279 4.93 -10.29 10.32
CA SER A 279 6.30 -9.76 10.45
C SER A 279 7.30 -10.39 9.47
N MET A 280 7.16 -11.67 9.14
CA MET A 280 8.02 -12.34 8.15
C MET A 280 7.71 -11.84 6.73
N GLY A 281 6.43 -11.71 6.38
CA GLY A 281 5.98 -11.14 5.12
C GLY A 281 6.43 -9.69 4.96
N ALA A 282 6.40 -8.90 6.06
CA ALA A 282 6.96 -7.55 6.08
C ALA A 282 8.47 -7.56 5.76
N MET A 283 9.24 -8.42 6.44
CA MET A 283 10.69 -8.55 6.22
C MET A 283 11.02 -8.94 4.78
N SER A 284 10.42 -10.02 4.27
CA SER A 284 10.67 -10.52 2.92
C SER A 284 10.25 -9.51 1.86
N GLY A 285 9.05 -8.94 1.98
CA GLY A 285 8.56 -7.98 1.00
C GLY A 285 9.36 -6.68 0.96
N VAL A 286 9.81 -6.18 2.12
CA VAL A 286 10.73 -5.04 2.18
C VAL A 286 12.07 -5.36 1.52
N ALA A 287 12.64 -6.53 1.75
CA ALA A 287 13.88 -6.95 1.10
C ALA A 287 13.71 -6.98 -0.44
N THR A 288 12.65 -7.64 -0.94
CA THR A 288 12.33 -7.70 -2.37
C THR A 288 12.14 -6.32 -3.00
N LEU A 289 11.43 -5.40 -2.32
CA LEU A 289 11.21 -4.06 -2.85
C LEU A 289 12.48 -3.19 -2.82
N ARG A 290 13.35 -3.36 -1.82
CA ARG A 290 14.67 -2.71 -1.79
C ARG A 290 15.57 -3.22 -2.92
N GLU A 291 15.59 -4.53 -3.16
CA GLU A 291 16.32 -5.13 -4.28
C GLU A 291 15.81 -4.63 -5.64
N ALA A 292 14.50 -4.41 -5.77
CA ALA A 292 13.91 -3.79 -6.96
C ALA A 292 14.13 -2.27 -7.05
N GLY A 293 14.77 -1.64 -6.06
CA GLY A 293 15.12 -0.22 -6.06
C GLY A 293 14.00 0.73 -5.67
N HIS A 294 13.04 0.29 -4.84
CA HIS A 294 11.99 1.15 -4.32
C HIS A 294 12.40 1.89 -3.04
N ASP A 295 12.06 3.18 -2.99
CA ASP A 295 12.16 3.99 -1.78
C ASP A 295 10.93 3.79 -0.89
N LEU A 296 11.02 2.86 0.05
CA LEU A 296 9.95 2.57 1.00
C LEU A 296 9.75 3.75 1.97
N VAL A 297 8.48 4.08 2.27
CA VAL A 297 8.10 5.15 3.21
C VAL A 297 7.60 4.62 4.56
N GLY A 298 7.24 3.34 4.62
CA GLY A 298 6.74 2.70 5.83
C GLY A 298 6.03 1.39 5.55
N LEU A 299 5.53 0.80 6.64
CA LEU A 299 4.67 -0.39 6.64
C LEU A 299 3.22 -0.02 6.91
N SER A 300 2.28 -0.84 6.45
CA SER A 300 0.87 -0.79 6.83
C SER A 300 0.26 -2.20 6.72
N GLY A 301 -1.07 -2.29 6.71
CA GLY A 301 -1.79 -3.53 6.45
C GLY A 301 -2.19 -4.33 7.69
N ARG A 302 -2.59 -5.58 7.48
CA ARG A 302 -3.19 -6.45 8.50
C ARG A 302 -2.26 -6.78 9.67
N ILE A 303 -0.95 -6.62 9.50
CA ILE A 303 0.01 -6.75 10.60
C ILE A 303 -0.35 -5.83 11.78
N GLY A 304 -1.04 -4.71 11.52
CA GLY A 304 -1.57 -3.81 12.54
C GLY A 304 -2.52 -4.44 13.57
N LEU A 305 -3.10 -5.59 13.26
CA LEU A 305 -3.93 -6.37 14.19
C LEU A 305 -3.09 -7.05 15.28
N SER A 306 -1.77 -7.11 15.12
CA SER A 306 -0.83 -7.69 16.08
C SER A 306 0.20 -6.65 16.52
N PRO A 307 0.04 -6.01 17.70
CA PRO A 307 1.05 -5.09 18.22
C PRO A 307 2.44 -5.71 18.38
N LEU A 308 2.52 -7.02 18.67
CA LEU A 308 3.78 -7.76 18.70
C LEU A 308 4.37 -7.91 17.29
N GLY A 309 3.56 -8.32 16.32
CA GLY A 309 3.97 -8.45 14.92
C GLY A 309 4.45 -7.12 14.33
N VAL A 310 3.80 -6.01 14.67
CA VAL A 310 4.27 -4.66 14.32
C VAL A 310 5.67 -4.42 14.87
N ARG A 311 5.92 -4.65 16.16
CA ARG A 311 7.25 -4.45 16.76
C ARG A 311 8.32 -5.31 16.12
N GLU A 312 8.02 -6.57 15.82
CA GLU A 312 8.92 -7.47 15.12
C GLU A 312 9.24 -6.98 13.71
N ALA A 313 8.23 -6.55 12.96
CA ALA A 313 8.40 -6.03 11.62
C ALA A 313 9.20 -4.72 11.58
N GLU A 314 8.91 -3.79 12.49
CA GLU A 314 9.67 -2.54 12.59
C GLU A 314 11.15 -2.84 12.95
N ALA A 315 11.40 -3.77 13.88
CA ALA A 315 12.74 -4.19 14.24
C ALA A 315 13.48 -4.88 13.08
N ALA A 316 12.82 -5.77 12.34
CA ALA A 316 13.41 -6.52 11.24
C ALA A 316 13.65 -5.67 9.98
N THR A 317 12.76 -4.72 9.70
CA THR A 317 12.79 -3.92 8.45
C THR A 317 13.46 -2.56 8.61
N GLY A 318 13.47 -2.03 9.83
CA GLY A 318 13.84 -0.64 10.12
C GLY A 318 12.83 0.40 9.64
N LEU A 319 11.63 -0.02 9.22
CA LEU A 319 10.57 0.87 8.73
C LEU A 319 9.48 1.02 9.78
N ARG A 320 8.94 2.24 9.92
CA ARG A 320 7.81 2.54 10.80
C ARG A 320 6.51 1.97 10.23
N TYR A 321 5.67 1.44 11.11
CA TYR A 321 4.28 1.10 10.81
C TYR A 321 3.34 2.33 10.89
N PHE A 322 2.52 2.49 9.87
CA PHE A 322 1.46 3.48 9.78
C PHE A 322 0.11 2.78 9.79
N SER A 323 -0.65 2.98 10.87
CA SER A 323 -2.05 2.58 10.93
C SER A 323 -2.89 3.38 9.92
N PRO A 324 -4.10 2.91 9.57
CA PRO A 324 -5.03 3.69 8.79
C PRO A 324 -5.23 5.11 9.34
N TRP A 325 -5.27 5.28 10.67
CA TRP A 325 -5.38 6.58 11.33
C TRP A 325 -4.18 7.49 11.05
N HIS A 326 -2.95 6.99 11.24
CA HIS A 326 -1.75 7.76 10.92
C HIS A 326 -1.75 8.23 9.46
N LEU A 327 -2.20 7.37 8.53
CA LEU A 327 -2.29 7.71 7.12
C LEU A 327 -3.38 8.77 6.85
N GLN A 328 -4.56 8.61 7.46
CA GLN A 328 -5.69 9.55 7.33
C GLN A 328 -5.44 10.91 7.99
N GLU A 329 -4.51 11.00 8.93
CA GLU A 329 -4.03 12.25 9.52
C GLU A 329 -2.88 12.88 8.71
N GLY A 330 -2.45 12.22 7.64
CA GLY A 330 -1.39 12.73 6.76
C GLY A 330 0.03 12.45 7.26
N GLY A 331 0.22 11.38 8.04
CA GLY A 331 1.51 11.02 8.64
C GLY A 331 2.66 10.80 7.62
N LEU A 332 2.34 10.52 6.35
CA LEU A 332 3.33 10.40 5.27
C LEU A 332 3.66 11.74 4.60
N VAL A 333 2.82 12.77 4.74
CA VAL A 333 2.96 14.01 3.96
C VAL A 333 4.30 14.71 4.20
N PRO A 334 4.81 14.87 5.43
CA PRO A 334 6.10 15.54 5.65
C PRO A 334 7.24 14.90 4.84
N LEU A 335 7.37 13.57 4.89
CA LEU A 335 8.38 12.83 4.14
C LEU A 335 8.20 12.98 2.63
N LEU A 336 6.96 12.96 2.15
CA LEU A 336 6.69 13.09 0.72
C LEU A 336 6.92 14.49 0.18
N ARG A 337 6.77 15.54 1.01
CA ARG A 337 7.17 16.90 0.65
C ARG A 337 8.68 17.01 0.45
N GLU A 338 9.45 16.40 1.34
CA GLU A 338 10.91 16.33 1.23
C GLU A 338 11.32 15.62 -0.06
N ARG A 339 10.78 14.43 -0.32
CA ARG A 339 11.06 13.69 -1.56
C ARG A 339 10.59 14.41 -2.82
N ALA A 340 9.46 15.13 -2.76
CA ALA A 340 9.01 15.96 -3.88
C ALA A 340 9.99 17.11 -4.15
N ALA A 341 10.56 17.72 -3.11
CA ALA A 341 11.59 18.75 -3.25
C ALA A 341 12.89 18.15 -3.83
N GLU A 342 13.40 17.04 -3.31
CA GLU A 342 14.58 16.36 -3.86
C GLU A 342 14.41 16.01 -5.34
N LYS A 343 13.26 15.43 -5.67
CA LYS A 343 12.93 15.04 -7.04
C LYS A 343 12.79 16.25 -7.96
N LEU A 344 12.25 17.38 -7.48
CA LEU A 344 12.20 18.63 -8.24
C LEU A 344 13.61 19.17 -8.55
N TRP A 345 14.56 19.03 -7.63
CA TRP A 345 15.96 19.45 -7.83
C TRP A 345 16.68 18.56 -8.85
N ALA A 346 16.32 17.28 -8.93
CA ALA A 346 16.83 16.33 -9.92
C ALA A 346 16.28 16.56 -11.35
N ALA A 347 15.46 17.61 -11.55
CA ALA A 347 14.95 18.11 -12.83
C ALA A 347 14.22 17.10 -13.75
N PRO A 348 13.17 16.39 -13.28
CA PRO A 348 12.33 15.57 -14.16
C PRO A 348 11.47 16.48 -15.07
N ASP A 349 11.72 16.41 -16.36
CA ASP A 349 10.87 17.01 -17.39
C ASP A 349 9.40 16.60 -17.20
N GLY A 350 8.47 17.56 -17.28
CA GLY A 350 7.03 17.32 -17.32
C GLY A 350 6.27 17.28 -15.98
N MET A 351 6.92 17.11 -14.83
CA MET A 351 6.26 17.04 -13.49
C MET A 351 6.51 18.24 -12.57
N ALA A 352 7.32 19.20 -13.01
CA ALA A 352 7.85 20.27 -12.14
C ALA A 352 6.76 21.05 -11.39
N ASP A 353 5.64 21.36 -12.03
CA ASP A 353 4.55 22.11 -11.40
C ASP A 353 3.84 21.31 -10.30
N ALA A 354 3.57 20.02 -10.53
CA ALA A 354 2.97 19.15 -9.54
C ALA A 354 3.90 18.93 -8.34
N LEU A 355 5.20 18.71 -8.61
CA LEU A 355 6.22 18.57 -7.57
C LEU A 355 6.38 19.85 -6.73
N ARG A 356 6.34 21.05 -7.34
CA ARG A 356 6.34 22.33 -6.61
C ARG A 356 5.11 22.47 -5.71
N ARG A 357 3.91 22.12 -6.21
CA ARG A 357 2.68 22.16 -5.39
C ARG A 357 2.75 21.20 -4.21
N LEU A 358 3.31 20.01 -4.41
CA LEU A 358 3.47 19.01 -3.34
C LEU A 358 4.51 19.41 -2.32
N ALA A 359 5.71 19.80 -2.76
CA ALA A 359 6.77 20.31 -1.89
C ALA A 359 6.29 21.51 -1.05
N GLY A 360 5.31 22.27 -1.57
CA GLY A 360 4.83 23.49 -0.96
C GLY A 360 5.84 24.62 -1.12
N PRO A 361 5.73 25.71 -0.33
CA PRO A 361 6.75 26.74 -0.30
C PRO A 361 8.08 26.09 0.12
N LEU A 362 8.97 25.93 -0.83
CA LEU A 362 10.34 25.51 -0.58
C LEU A 362 10.94 26.57 0.33
N ALA A 363 11.20 26.23 1.59
CA ALA A 363 12.08 27.06 2.40
C ALA A 363 13.42 27.11 1.64
N PRO A 364 13.90 28.30 1.23
CA PRO A 364 15.12 28.37 0.45
C PRO A 364 16.26 27.78 1.29
N ALA A 365 17.00 26.85 0.70
CA ALA A 365 18.30 26.45 1.19
C ALA A 365 19.20 27.70 1.20
N GLY A 366 19.34 28.32 2.37
CA GLY A 366 20.13 29.53 2.56
C GLY A 366 19.36 30.83 2.37
N GLY A 367 18.61 31.25 3.39
CA GLY A 367 18.06 32.60 3.46
C GLY A 367 17.48 32.86 4.85
N ALA A 368 18.07 33.80 5.59
CA ALA A 368 17.65 34.15 6.95
C ALA A 368 16.15 34.51 7.02
N PRO A 369 15.43 34.09 8.10
CA PRO A 369 13.99 34.22 8.16
C PRO A 369 13.58 35.66 8.49
N ALA A 370 13.05 36.38 7.50
CA ALA A 370 12.28 37.59 7.75
C ALA A 370 10.82 37.20 8.06
N SER A 371 10.56 37.08 9.35
CA SER A 371 9.26 36.88 10.00
C SER A 371 8.16 37.81 9.47
N ARG A 372 6.93 37.28 9.37
CA ARG A 372 5.76 37.95 9.99
C ARG A 372 4.62 36.96 10.27
N HIS A 373 4.65 36.50 11.52
CA HIS A 373 3.52 36.12 12.38
C HIS A 373 2.62 34.92 11.98
N ARG A 374 3.11 33.72 12.29
CA ARG A 374 2.56 33.00 13.46
C ARG A 374 3.69 32.76 14.43
N ARG A 375 3.56 33.32 15.64
CA ARG A 375 4.40 32.94 16.78
C ARG A 375 4.24 31.44 16.95
N GLY A 376 5.33 30.69 16.79
CA GLY A 376 5.48 29.43 17.48
C GLY A 376 5.50 29.74 18.97
N SER A 377 4.33 29.82 19.60
CA SER A 377 4.22 29.27 20.94
C SER A 377 4.20 27.75 20.73
N ALA A 378 4.91 26.91 21.47
CA ALA A 378 4.60 26.60 22.86
C ALA A 378 3.08 26.47 23.19
N ALA A 379 2.16 26.72 22.25
CA ALA A 379 0.72 26.64 22.43
C ALA A 379 0.32 25.19 22.25
N GLY A 380 0.47 24.44 23.33
CA GLY A 380 0.12 23.03 23.42
C GLY A 380 0.86 22.34 24.55
N LEU A 381 2.06 22.81 24.90
CA LEU A 381 2.87 22.27 25.99
C LEU A 381 2.76 23.17 27.21
N PRO A 382 2.52 22.63 28.42
CA PRO A 382 2.63 23.41 29.65
C PRO A 382 3.99 24.10 29.74
N ASP A 383 4.06 25.31 30.32
CA ASP A 383 5.32 26.07 30.43
C ASP A 383 6.46 25.27 31.12
N GLY A 384 6.10 24.38 32.06
CA GLY A 384 7.04 23.46 32.72
C GLY A 384 7.63 22.41 31.76
N ALA A 385 6.87 21.95 30.76
CA ALA A 385 7.34 21.00 29.76
C ALA A 385 8.35 21.64 28.81
N VAL A 386 8.11 22.88 28.38
CA VAL A 386 9.05 23.63 27.54
C VAL A 386 10.38 23.86 28.27
N ALA A 387 10.34 24.21 29.57
CA ALA A 387 11.54 24.35 30.39
C ALA A 387 12.34 23.04 30.49
N GLY A 388 11.67 21.91 30.73
CA GLY A 388 12.30 20.59 30.78
C GLY A 388 12.93 20.18 29.45
N VAL A 389 12.23 20.38 28.33
CA VAL A 389 12.77 20.06 26.98
C VAL A 389 14.04 20.88 26.67
N ARG A 390 14.08 22.16 27.07
CA ARG A 390 15.32 22.96 26.92
C ARG A 390 16.48 22.44 27.77
N GLN A 391 16.20 21.94 28.97
CA GLN A 391 17.22 21.32 29.82
C GLN A 391 17.76 20.04 29.20
N VAL A 392 16.90 19.21 28.61
CA VAL A 392 17.30 18.01 27.86
C VAL A 392 18.23 18.38 26.70
N LEU A 393 17.84 19.37 25.89
CA LEU A 393 18.67 19.84 24.79
C LEU A 393 20.00 20.46 25.23
N HIS A 394 20.01 21.16 26.38
CA HIS A 394 21.25 21.66 26.98
C HIS A 394 22.19 20.51 27.37
N LEU A 395 21.66 19.45 27.99
CA LEU A 395 22.43 18.27 28.38
C LEU A 395 23.00 17.53 27.16
N VAL A 396 22.18 17.34 26.12
CA VAL A 396 22.61 16.71 24.85
C VAL A 396 23.71 17.53 24.18
N ALA A 397 23.56 18.86 24.12
CA ALA A 397 24.58 19.76 23.57
C ALA A 397 25.90 19.67 24.35
N GLY A 398 25.84 19.65 25.69
CA GLY A 398 27.02 19.47 26.55
C GLY A 398 27.72 18.14 26.30
N PHE A 399 26.95 17.05 26.22
CA PHE A 399 27.47 15.72 25.91
C PHE A 399 28.21 15.67 24.56
N ILE A 400 27.61 16.25 23.51
CA ILE A 400 28.24 16.31 22.18
C ILE A 400 29.53 17.11 22.23
N VAL A 401 29.52 18.29 22.86
CA VAL A 401 30.72 19.15 22.99
C VAL A 401 31.84 18.42 23.71
N GLU A 402 31.55 17.78 24.84
CA GLU A 402 32.56 17.07 25.62
C GLU A 402 33.16 15.90 24.84
N ALA A 403 32.31 15.07 24.23
CA ALA A 403 32.73 13.89 23.49
C ALA A 403 33.52 14.24 22.22
N ASP A 404 33.12 15.29 21.51
CA ASP A 404 33.81 15.75 20.31
C ASP A 404 35.18 16.36 20.65
N LEU A 405 35.28 17.08 21.78
CA LEU A 405 36.53 17.65 22.25
C LEU A 405 37.59 16.63 22.67
N ARG A 406 37.18 15.41 23.09
CA ARG A 406 38.13 14.33 23.37
C ARG A 406 38.98 13.95 22.15
N ARG A 407 38.52 14.25 20.93
CA ARG A 407 39.30 14.05 19.69
C ARG A 407 40.44 15.04 19.50
N TYR A 408 40.40 16.14 20.23
CA TYR A 408 41.41 17.21 20.19
C TYR A 408 42.36 17.13 21.40
N LEU A 409 42.20 16.12 22.26
CA LEU A 409 43.09 15.81 23.37
C LEU A 409 43.96 14.60 22.99
N PRO A 410 45.28 14.62 23.26
CA PRO A 410 46.12 13.44 23.06
C PRO A 410 45.68 12.30 23.99
N ALA A 411 45.78 11.05 23.52
CA ALA A 411 45.61 9.87 24.36
C ALA A 411 46.72 9.83 25.44
N GLU A 412 46.44 9.22 26.59
CA GLU A 412 47.43 9.10 27.67
C GLU A 412 48.73 8.45 27.15
N GLY A 413 49.83 9.21 27.13
CA GLY A 413 51.15 8.74 26.71
C GLY A 413 51.63 9.17 25.31
N GLU A 414 50.82 9.86 24.51
CA GLU A 414 51.23 10.35 23.18
C GLU A 414 51.59 11.84 23.14
N ALA A 415 52.58 12.19 22.32
CA ALA A 415 52.97 13.59 22.08
C ALA A 415 51.84 14.33 21.34
N ALA A 416 51.53 15.55 21.81
CA ALA A 416 50.45 16.37 21.25
C ALA A 416 50.63 16.60 19.75
N ALA A 417 49.59 16.27 18.96
CA ALA A 417 49.48 16.66 17.56
C ALA A 417 49.57 18.20 17.41
N PRO A 418 50.01 18.74 16.26
CA PRO A 418 50.07 20.18 16.05
C PRO A 418 48.64 20.75 15.96
N GLY A 419 48.13 21.17 17.11
CA GLY A 419 46.78 21.68 17.34
C GLY A 419 46.51 21.72 18.84
N GLY A 420 47.08 22.73 19.50
CA GLY A 420 47.30 22.76 20.95
C GLY A 420 46.09 22.48 21.85
N ALA A 421 46.40 21.95 23.05
CA ALA A 421 45.45 21.59 24.11
C ALA A 421 44.33 22.64 24.31
N PRO A 422 43.10 22.20 24.63
CA PRO A 422 41.99 23.12 24.90
C PRO A 422 42.39 24.09 26.02
N SER A 423 42.26 25.39 25.75
CA SER A 423 42.54 26.41 26.76
C SER A 423 41.47 26.34 27.86
N ARG A 424 41.83 26.67 29.10
CA ARG A 424 40.86 26.83 30.21
C ARG A 424 39.80 27.93 29.97
N ARG A 425 39.83 28.64 28.83
CA ARG A 425 38.91 29.72 28.50
C ARG A 425 37.73 29.16 27.68
N VAL A 426 36.55 29.14 28.28
CA VAL A 426 35.29 28.79 27.62
C VAL A 426 34.67 30.01 26.92
N GLN A 427 34.02 29.78 25.78
CA GLN A 427 33.16 30.74 25.09
C GLN A 427 31.71 30.40 25.35
N HIS A 428 30.95 31.41 25.74
CA HIS A 428 29.50 31.29 25.80
C HIS A 428 28.92 31.40 24.37
N ARG A 429 28.12 30.41 23.97
CA ARG A 429 27.40 30.36 22.70
C ARG A 429 25.92 30.18 22.97
N ILE A 430 25.10 30.69 22.07
CA ILE A 430 23.65 30.54 22.14
C ILE A 430 23.21 29.74 20.94
N TRP A 431 22.51 28.63 21.21
CA TRP A 431 21.84 27.81 20.22
C TRP A 431 20.35 28.15 20.21
N SER A 432 19.84 28.58 19.05
CA SER A 432 18.41 28.82 18.85
C SER A 432 17.75 27.53 18.37
N SER A 433 17.09 26.80 19.27
CA SER A 433 16.61 25.43 19.01
C SER A 433 15.16 25.35 18.54
N GLY A 434 14.49 26.48 18.28
CA GLY A 434 13.05 26.53 17.98
C GLY A 434 12.15 26.52 19.23
N LEU A 435 12.68 26.11 20.39
CA LEU A 435 12.03 26.11 21.71
C LEU A 435 12.54 27.21 22.65
N GLY A 436 13.33 28.14 22.11
CA GLY A 436 13.99 29.21 22.85
C GLY A 436 15.50 29.17 22.70
N MET A 437 16.17 29.98 23.52
CA MET A 437 17.63 30.12 23.51
C MET A 437 18.25 29.12 24.49
N ILE A 438 19.16 28.29 24.01
CA ILE A 438 19.92 27.33 24.80
C ILE A 438 21.35 27.84 24.93
N HIS A 439 21.79 28.01 26.17
CA HIS A 439 23.13 28.46 26.51
C HIS A 439 24.07 27.27 26.43
N VAL A 440 25.16 27.38 25.67
CA VAL A 440 26.13 26.29 25.47
C VAL A 440 27.53 26.83 25.74
N LEU A 441 28.28 26.12 26.58
CA LEU A 441 29.68 26.44 26.86
C LEU A 441 30.56 25.68 25.87
N VAL A 442 31.34 26.41 25.08
CA VAL A 442 32.23 25.86 24.06
C VAL A 442 33.69 26.26 24.39
N PRO A 443 34.55 25.32 24.76
CA PRO A 443 35.98 25.56 24.98
C PRO A 443 36.69 26.23 23.79
N ARG A 444 37.61 27.17 24.06
CA ARG A 444 38.51 27.71 23.04
C ARG A 444 39.72 26.80 22.85
N LEU A 445 39.99 26.43 21.61
CA LEU A 445 41.25 25.79 21.22
C LEU A 445 42.38 26.83 21.19
N ALA A 446 43.62 26.38 21.43
CA ALA A 446 44.81 27.23 21.38
C ALA A 446 45.11 27.73 19.95
N GLN A 447 44.78 26.91 18.94
CA GLN A 447 44.89 27.21 17.51
C GLN A 447 43.62 26.71 16.81
N GLY A 448 42.99 27.56 15.99
CA GLY A 448 41.72 27.24 15.31
C GLY A 448 40.45 27.52 16.12
N THR A 449 39.30 27.26 15.51
CA THR A 449 37.98 27.48 16.13
C THR A 449 37.18 26.19 16.13
N TYR A 450 36.95 25.63 17.32
CA TYR A 450 35.98 24.54 17.48
C TYR A 450 34.56 25.12 17.41
N ARG A 451 33.74 24.59 16.50
CA ARG A 451 32.33 24.97 16.36
C ARG A 451 31.47 23.70 16.30
N PRO A 452 30.72 23.40 17.38
CA PRO A 452 29.79 22.27 17.38
C PRO A 452 28.79 22.33 16.24
N ARG A 453 28.54 21.19 15.60
CA ARG A 453 27.71 21.06 14.40
C ARG A 453 26.26 21.51 14.61
N PHE A 454 25.72 21.31 15.81
CA PHE A 454 24.37 21.74 16.16
C PHE A 454 24.20 23.27 16.22
N LEU A 455 25.29 24.06 16.27
CA LEU A 455 25.23 25.53 16.28
C LEU A 455 24.82 26.10 14.92
N GLY A 456 23.51 26.13 14.70
CA GLY A 456 22.85 26.58 13.46
C GLY A 456 21.66 25.71 13.06
N GLN A 457 21.45 24.59 13.76
CA GLN A 457 20.31 23.69 13.53
C GLN A 457 19.10 24.15 14.33
N VAL A 458 17.90 24.03 13.77
CA VAL A 458 16.63 24.27 14.48
C VAL A 458 15.92 22.93 14.61
N LEU A 459 15.45 22.60 15.81
CA LEU A 459 14.77 21.33 16.08
C LEU A 459 13.26 21.54 16.15
N ALA A 460 12.51 20.59 15.60
CA ALA A 460 11.08 20.50 15.86
C ALA A 460 10.87 20.07 17.32
N PRO A 461 10.01 20.76 18.10
CA PRO A 461 9.67 20.36 19.47
C PRO A 461 9.26 18.90 19.61
N ASP A 462 8.46 18.42 18.65
CA ASP A 462 7.87 17.07 18.65
C ASP A 462 8.94 15.98 18.54
N LEU A 463 10.07 16.25 17.88
CA LEU A 463 11.17 15.31 17.80
C LEU A 463 11.79 15.07 19.17
N VAL A 464 11.97 16.11 19.98
CA VAL A 464 12.57 16.00 21.30
C VAL A 464 11.61 15.34 22.28
N LEU A 465 10.32 15.63 22.17
CA LEU A 465 9.27 14.97 22.93
C LEU A 465 9.21 13.47 22.62
N SER A 466 9.32 13.07 21.35
CA SER A 466 9.35 11.65 20.99
C SER A 466 10.55 10.89 21.59
N VAL A 467 11.70 11.57 21.75
CA VAL A 467 12.84 10.99 22.47
C VAL A 467 12.49 10.84 23.95
N ILE A 468 11.94 11.89 24.57
CA ILE A 468 11.58 11.91 25.99
C ILE A 468 10.54 10.82 26.32
N GLU A 469 9.48 10.71 25.54
CA GLU A 469 8.44 9.68 25.65
C GLU A 469 9.02 8.27 25.49
N GLY A 470 9.96 8.12 24.55
CA GLY A 470 10.60 6.85 24.26
C GLY A 470 11.57 6.35 25.34
N LEU A 471 12.11 7.21 26.23
CA LEU A 471 13.15 6.82 27.20
C LEU A 471 12.68 5.77 28.23
N GLY A 472 11.38 5.68 28.48
CA GLY A 472 10.77 4.63 29.31
C GLY A 472 10.60 3.29 28.60
N GLN A 473 10.82 3.25 27.28
CA GLN A 473 10.63 2.09 26.43
C GLN A 473 11.97 1.50 25.98
N PRO A 474 12.04 0.19 25.67
CA PRO A 474 13.24 -0.43 25.12
C PRO A 474 13.77 0.23 23.83
N GLN A 475 12.90 0.89 23.05
CA GLN A 475 13.29 1.59 21.81
C GLN A 475 13.84 3.01 22.03
N GLY A 476 13.77 3.54 23.25
CA GLY A 476 14.18 4.91 23.59
C GLY A 476 15.65 5.20 23.31
N ASP A 477 16.52 4.20 23.49
CA ASP A 477 17.95 4.32 23.24
C ASP A 477 18.25 4.54 21.75
N GLY A 478 17.41 3.99 20.85
CA GLY A 478 17.50 4.23 19.42
C GLY A 478 17.09 5.66 19.04
N ALA A 479 16.04 6.19 19.67
CA ALA A 479 15.60 7.58 19.45
C ALA A 479 16.63 8.59 19.99
N LEU A 480 17.18 8.34 21.18
CA LEU A 480 18.27 9.12 21.75
C LEU A 480 19.51 9.07 20.84
N ARG A 481 19.87 7.90 20.33
CA ARG A 481 21.00 7.74 19.40
C ARG A 481 20.79 8.53 18.11
N ARG A 482 19.60 8.47 17.50
CA ARG A 482 19.27 9.28 16.31
C ARG A 482 19.39 10.78 16.59
N LEU A 483 18.90 11.26 17.73
CA LEU A 483 19.01 12.66 18.12
C LEU A 483 20.47 13.09 18.27
N VAL A 484 21.31 12.28 18.93
CA VAL A 484 22.74 12.58 19.12
C VAL A 484 23.49 12.52 17.79
N VAL A 485 23.23 11.54 16.93
CA VAL A 485 23.85 11.43 15.60
C VAL A 485 23.44 12.58 14.69
N MET A 486 22.19 13.02 14.74
CA MET A 486 21.71 14.17 13.97
C MET A 486 22.41 15.48 14.39
N LEU A 487 22.55 15.71 15.70
CA LEU A 487 23.13 16.93 16.26
C LEU A 487 24.67 16.94 16.21
N GLY A 488 25.29 15.78 16.44
CA GLY A 488 26.74 15.61 16.56
C GLY A 488 27.41 15.10 15.29
N GLY A 489 26.73 14.28 14.49
CA GLY A 489 27.26 13.63 13.29
C GLY A 489 27.40 12.10 13.42
N ALA A 490 27.75 11.42 12.32
CA ALA A 490 27.82 9.96 12.21
C ALA A 490 28.85 9.33 13.17
N GLU A 491 29.87 10.09 13.53
CA GLU A 491 30.88 9.75 14.52
C GLU A 491 30.35 9.44 15.95
N PHE A 492 29.09 9.77 16.25
CA PHE A 492 28.43 9.47 17.52
C PHE A 492 27.64 8.16 17.46
N GLU A 493 27.60 7.48 16.32
CA GLU A 493 26.79 6.27 16.11
C GLU A 493 27.14 5.14 17.07
N ARG A 494 28.39 5.07 17.57
CA ARG A 494 28.86 4.03 18.49
C ARG A 494 29.18 4.55 19.91
N ILE A 495 28.85 5.81 20.22
CA ILE A 495 29.16 6.37 21.54
C ILE A 495 28.27 5.74 22.63
N ASP A 496 28.79 5.65 23.85
CA ASP A 496 28.03 5.22 25.02
C ASP A 496 27.08 6.33 25.48
N LEU A 497 25.77 6.06 25.38
CA LEU A 497 24.71 7.00 25.70
C LEU A 497 24.12 6.81 27.10
N ARG A 498 24.60 5.83 27.89
CA ARG A 498 24.08 5.56 29.24
C ARG A 498 24.17 6.78 30.17
N PRO A 499 25.27 7.58 30.19
CA PRO A 499 25.35 8.77 31.03
C PRO A 499 24.33 9.84 30.62
N LEU A 500 24.14 10.01 29.30
CA LEU A 500 23.17 10.95 28.75
C LEU A 500 21.74 10.53 29.08
N ARG A 501 21.43 9.25 28.95
CA ARG A 501 20.12 8.66 29.31
C ARG A 501 19.77 8.91 30.76
N ALA A 502 20.70 8.66 31.67
CA ALA A 502 20.49 8.87 33.10
C ALA A 502 20.18 10.35 33.43
N GLY A 503 20.94 11.29 32.86
CA GLY A 503 20.71 12.72 33.08
C GLY A 503 19.40 13.22 32.45
N ILE A 504 18.98 12.69 31.29
CA ILE A 504 17.68 13.05 30.71
C ILE A 504 16.54 12.50 31.58
N ALA A 505 16.64 11.27 32.09
CA ALA A 505 15.63 10.69 32.97
C ALA A 505 15.40 11.55 34.23
N GLU A 506 16.48 12.03 34.85
CA GLU A 506 16.42 12.93 36.01
C GLU A 506 15.74 14.27 35.68
N ILE A 507 16.01 14.85 34.50
CA ILE A 507 15.33 16.06 34.03
C ILE A 507 13.85 15.77 33.80
N CYS A 508 13.50 14.62 33.23
CA CYS A 508 12.11 14.28 32.95
C CYS A 508 11.29 14.07 34.23
N GLU A 509 11.87 13.41 35.23
CA GLU A 509 11.25 13.20 36.54
C GLU A 509 11.00 14.54 37.25
N ARG A 510 12.01 15.42 37.30
CA ARG A 510 11.91 16.74 37.96
C ARG A 510 10.91 17.69 37.31
N ASN A 511 10.66 17.55 36.00
CA ASN A 511 9.78 18.46 35.25
C ASN A 511 8.42 17.83 34.90
N GLY A 512 8.12 16.63 35.39
CA GLY A 512 6.84 15.95 35.11
C GLY A 512 6.66 15.53 33.64
N LEU A 513 7.77 15.27 32.94
CA LEU A 513 7.81 14.78 31.56
C LEU A 513 7.89 13.25 31.47
N ALA A 514 7.74 12.55 32.60
CA ALA A 514 7.77 11.10 32.64
C ALA A 514 6.65 10.52 31.74
N PRO A 515 6.92 9.45 30.97
CA PRO A 515 5.92 8.82 30.14
C PRO A 515 4.74 8.39 31.02
N ARG A 516 3.56 8.95 30.77
CA ARG A 516 2.32 8.43 31.35
C ARG A 516 2.13 7.04 30.74
N ALA A 517 1.92 6.03 31.59
CA ALA A 517 1.31 4.79 31.11
C ALA A 517 0.02 5.20 30.40
N GLU A 518 -0.07 4.94 29.09
CA GLU A 518 -1.27 5.27 28.34
C GLU A 518 -2.44 4.52 28.98
N ASP A 519 -3.45 5.25 29.46
CA ASP A 519 -4.74 4.68 29.76
C ASP A 519 -5.24 4.03 28.47
N GLU A 520 -5.48 2.72 28.50
CA GLU A 520 -6.15 1.96 27.45
C GLU A 520 -7.46 2.66 27.11
N ARG A 521 -7.45 3.44 26.03
CA ARG A 521 -8.68 3.89 25.40
C ARG A 521 -9.23 2.71 24.61
N PRO A 522 -10.53 2.42 24.72
CA PRO A 522 -11.10 1.20 24.18
C PRO A 522 -10.79 1.09 22.69
N ALA A 523 -10.19 -0.03 22.32
CA ALA A 523 -9.94 -0.40 20.94
C ALA A 523 -11.27 -0.40 20.19
N LEU A 524 -11.44 0.55 19.27
CA LEU A 524 -12.31 0.32 18.13
C LEU A 524 -11.58 -0.70 17.27
N THR A 525 -11.91 -1.98 17.48
CA THR A 525 -11.46 -3.06 16.61
C THR A 525 -11.93 -2.76 15.19
N ILE A 526 -11.15 -3.25 14.23
CA ILE A 526 -11.43 -3.18 12.78
C ILE A 526 -12.79 -3.80 12.40
N ASP A 527 -13.47 -4.46 13.35
CA ASP A 527 -14.76 -5.13 13.20
C ASP A 527 -15.96 -4.19 12.95
N GLN A 528 -15.77 -2.86 12.90
CA GLN A 528 -16.85 -1.91 12.57
C GLN A 528 -16.67 -1.19 11.23
N LEU A 529 -15.71 -1.60 10.41
CA LEU A 529 -15.67 -1.29 8.98
C LEU A 529 -15.81 -2.60 8.19
N ASP A 530 -16.96 -3.26 8.33
CA ASP A 530 -17.48 -4.26 7.39
C ASP A 530 -17.83 -3.61 6.03
N LEU A 531 -16.83 -3.00 5.39
CA LEU A 531 -16.87 -2.61 3.98
C LEU A 531 -16.06 -3.57 3.11
N PHE A 532 -15.57 -4.67 3.69
CA PHE A 532 -14.78 -5.69 3.00
C PHE A 532 -15.41 -7.08 3.12
N GLU A 533 -16.69 -7.21 2.80
CA GLU A 533 -17.15 -8.45 2.17
C GLU A 533 -16.75 -8.44 0.69
N THR A 534 -15.55 -8.96 0.40
CA THR A 534 -15.35 -9.69 -0.85
C THR A 534 -16.10 -11.02 -0.77
N GLY A 535 -17.43 -10.99 -0.59
CA GLY A 535 -18.31 -12.16 -0.62
C GLY A 535 -17.74 -13.41 0.06
N GLU A 536 -17.26 -13.28 1.29
CA GLU A 536 -17.19 -14.38 2.24
C GLU A 536 -18.55 -14.49 2.93
N GLU A 537 -19.62 -14.81 2.17
CA GLU A 537 -20.76 -15.48 2.79
C GLU A 537 -20.31 -16.94 2.96
N ALA A 538 -19.86 -17.24 4.18
CA ALA A 538 -19.88 -18.60 4.73
C ALA A 538 -21.30 -19.17 4.52
N GLY A 539 -21.38 -20.41 4.09
CA GLY A 539 -22.65 -21.06 3.85
C GLY A 539 -23.49 -21.10 5.12
N GLU A 540 -24.79 -20.85 4.96
CA GLU A 540 -25.85 -21.69 5.52
C GLU A 540 -27.20 -21.26 4.93
N ASP A 541 -28.03 -22.28 4.70
CA ASP A 541 -29.46 -22.25 4.41
C ASP A 541 -29.91 -21.83 3.01
N GLY A 542 -29.80 -22.80 2.11
CA GLY A 542 -30.71 -22.88 0.97
C GLY A 542 -32.16 -22.85 1.45
N PHE A 543 -32.91 -21.85 1.01
CA PHE A 543 -34.37 -21.85 1.06
C PHE A 543 -34.90 -22.95 0.14
N GLY A 544 -34.91 -24.18 0.65
CA GLY A 544 -35.76 -25.25 0.16
C GLY A 544 -37.18 -24.99 0.64
N LEU A 545 -38.07 -24.61 -0.28
CA LEU A 545 -39.50 -24.74 -0.08
C LEU A 545 -39.81 -26.22 0.21
N VAL A 546 -40.09 -26.56 1.46
CA VAL A 546 -40.79 -27.80 1.82
C VAL A 546 -42.05 -27.44 2.59
N VAL A 547 -43.16 -27.82 1.97
CA VAL A 547 -44.52 -27.70 2.48
C VAL A 547 -44.76 -28.76 3.55
N GLY A 548 -45.26 -28.35 4.71
CA GLY A 548 -46.14 -29.16 5.56
C GLY A 548 -45.53 -29.76 6.84
N GLY A 549 -46.21 -29.55 7.97
CA GLY A 549 -46.09 -30.41 9.16
C GLY A 549 -46.06 -29.66 10.49
N GLU A 550 -47.18 -29.67 11.21
CA GLU A 550 -47.40 -29.11 12.56
C GLU A 550 -46.54 -29.77 13.66
N GLY A 551 -46.21 -29.04 14.74
CA GLY A 551 -45.84 -29.71 16.01
C GLY A 551 -45.00 -28.94 17.06
N ARG A 552 -45.69 -28.14 17.89
CA ARG A 552 -45.53 -27.90 19.36
C ARG A 552 -44.15 -27.83 20.06
N HIS A 553 -43.97 -26.66 20.72
CA HIS A 553 -43.45 -26.35 22.07
C HIS A 553 -42.53 -27.31 22.86
N GLY A 554 -41.46 -26.75 23.46
CA GLY A 554 -40.76 -27.33 24.62
C GLY A 554 -39.64 -26.43 25.19
N HIS A 555 -39.56 -26.33 26.52
CA HIS A 555 -38.81 -25.36 27.32
C HIS A 555 -37.28 -25.59 27.44
N ALA A 556 -36.61 -24.53 27.92
CA ALA A 556 -35.22 -24.45 28.36
C ALA A 556 -34.84 -25.41 29.51
N ALA A 557 -33.56 -25.82 29.54
CA ALA A 557 -32.84 -26.22 30.74
C ALA A 557 -31.32 -26.02 30.56
N THR A 558 -30.70 -25.37 31.54
CA THR A 558 -29.25 -25.29 31.77
C THR A 558 -28.74 -26.57 32.43
N ASN A 559 -27.56 -27.07 32.05
CA ASN A 559 -26.46 -27.41 32.98
C ASN A 559 -25.26 -28.08 32.26
N GLU A 560 -24.07 -27.56 32.60
CA GLU A 560 -22.82 -28.23 32.98
C GLU A 560 -22.29 -29.49 32.26
N THR A 561 -21.05 -29.32 31.79
CA THR A 561 -19.92 -30.28 31.76
C THR A 561 -20.14 -31.69 31.22
N GLY A 562 -19.53 -31.97 30.07
CA GLY A 562 -19.23 -33.32 29.61
C GLY A 562 -18.38 -33.30 28.35
N TRP A 563 -17.05 -33.32 28.51
CA TRP A 563 -16.15 -33.68 27.41
C TRP A 563 -16.35 -35.16 27.12
N GLY A 564 -16.84 -35.47 25.93
CA GLY A 564 -16.90 -36.82 25.37
C GLY A 564 -16.29 -36.79 23.98
N GLU A 565 -15.13 -37.42 23.83
CA GLU A 565 -14.55 -37.79 22.54
C GLU A 565 -15.44 -38.81 21.84
N THR A 566 -15.64 -38.67 20.52
CA THR A 566 -15.73 -39.79 19.58
C THR A 566 -15.49 -39.33 18.13
N GLY A 567 -14.57 -40.04 17.45
CA GLY A 567 -14.69 -40.35 16.03
C GLY A 567 -13.86 -39.54 15.04
N TRP A 568 -12.53 -39.66 15.08
CA TRP A 568 -11.68 -39.43 13.90
C TRP A 568 -11.36 -40.79 13.27
N ASP A 569 -11.91 -41.06 12.08
CA ASP A 569 -11.49 -42.18 11.24
C ASP A 569 -10.28 -41.75 10.40
N ASP A 570 -9.17 -42.46 10.60
CA ASP A 570 -7.89 -42.26 9.95
C ASP A 570 -7.81 -43.12 8.66
N PRO A 571 -7.64 -42.53 7.45
CA PRO A 571 -7.28 -43.30 6.28
C PRO A 571 -5.75 -43.47 6.24
N GLY A 572 -5.30 -44.61 6.75
CA GLY A 572 -3.90 -45.00 6.81
C GLY A 572 -3.21 -45.05 5.44
N TRP A 573 -1.97 -44.56 5.42
CA TRP A 573 -0.99 -44.83 4.36
C TRP A 573 0.30 -45.35 5.00
N ASP A 574 0.47 -46.66 4.89
CA ASP A 574 1.67 -47.40 5.29
C ASP A 574 2.73 -47.22 4.19
N ILE A 575 3.81 -46.48 4.50
CA ILE A 575 4.97 -46.34 3.62
C ILE A 575 5.96 -47.43 3.98
N ARG A 576 5.96 -48.52 3.21
CA ARG A 576 7.10 -49.43 3.15
C ARG A 576 7.86 -49.22 1.84
N ALA A 577 9.11 -48.79 2.00
CA ALA A 577 10.12 -48.79 0.96
C ALA A 577 10.62 -50.22 0.73
N GLU A 578 10.70 -50.66 -0.52
CA GLU A 578 11.71 -51.60 -1.03
C GLU A 578 11.60 -51.73 -2.57
N GLY A 579 12.75 -51.67 -3.26
CA GLY A 579 13.04 -52.53 -4.41
C GLY A 579 12.95 -51.97 -5.84
N ASP A 580 14.11 -51.55 -6.36
CA ASP A 580 14.65 -51.64 -7.73
C ASP A 580 13.79 -52.14 -8.93
N GLY A 581 13.84 -51.39 -10.04
CA GLY A 581 13.46 -51.86 -11.39
C GLY A 581 13.54 -50.76 -12.47
N ASP A 582 14.36 -50.99 -13.49
CA ASP A 582 14.75 -50.16 -14.66
C ASP A 582 13.57 -49.65 -15.55
N PRO A 583 13.72 -48.58 -16.38
CA PRO A 583 12.62 -47.91 -17.05
C PRO A 583 12.39 -48.41 -18.49
N ALA A 584 11.13 -48.59 -18.87
CA ALA A 584 10.73 -48.58 -20.27
C ALA A 584 9.30 -48.07 -20.46
N ASP A 585 9.13 -47.38 -21.59
CA ASP A 585 7.92 -46.96 -22.27
C ASP A 585 7.28 -45.60 -21.94
N GLY A 586 7.37 -44.75 -22.95
CA GLY A 586 6.84 -43.42 -23.03
C GLY A 586 5.36 -43.38 -23.37
N ALA A 587 4.72 -42.34 -22.86
CA ALA A 587 3.53 -41.74 -23.47
C ALA A 587 3.58 -40.24 -23.16
N SER A 588 3.78 -39.45 -24.21
CA SER A 588 3.74 -37.99 -24.22
C SER A 588 2.28 -37.50 -24.13
N HIS A 589 1.99 -36.64 -23.15
CA HIS A 589 0.75 -35.88 -23.09
C HIS A 589 0.92 -34.56 -23.87
N PRO A 590 0.07 -34.22 -24.86
CA PRO A 590 0.20 -32.99 -25.61
C PRO A 590 -0.48 -31.82 -24.89
N LEU A 591 -0.05 -30.59 -25.21
CA LEU A 591 -0.54 -29.26 -24.78
C LEU A 591 0.39 -28.47 -23.83
N LEU A 592 1.63 -28.23 -24.27
CA LEU A 592 2.38 -27.01 -23.95
C LEU A 592 3.17 -26.59 -25.21
N PRO A 593 3.02 -25.37 -25.75
CA PRO A 593 3.96 -24.85 -26.73
C PRO A 593 5.26 -24.47 -26.02
N GLY A 594 6.33 -25.19 -26.33
CA GLY A 594 7.68 -24.88 -25.88
C GLY A 594 8.18 -23.57 -26.51
N GLY A 595 8.59 -22.64 -25.64
CA GLY A 595 9.38 -21.46 -26.01
C GLY A 595 10.58 -21.40 -25.08
N ALA A 596 11.73 -21.87 -25.57
CA ALA A 596 13.00 -21.82 -24.87
C ALA A 596 13.57 -20.40 -24.88
N TYR A 597 13.76 -19.79 -23.71
CA TYR A 597 14.75 -18.73 -23.52
C TYR A 597 16.03 -19.40 -23.00
N ALA A 598 16.98 -19.63 -23.91
CA ALA A 598 18.33 -20.00 -23.54
C ALA A 598 19.11 -18.72 -23.21
N VAL A 599 19.50 -18.57 -21.95
CA VAL A 599 20.55 -17.64 -21.52
C VAL A 599 21.87 -18.39 -21.67
N GLN A 600 22.67 -18.02 -22.68
CA GLN A 600 24.07 -18.42 -22.74
C GLN A 600 24.88 -17.47 -21.85
N GLY A 601 25.41 -18.01 -20.75
CA GLY A 601 26.54 -17.42 -20.04
C GLY A 601 27.85 -17.92 -20.64
N GLY A 602 28.76 -16.97 -20.86
CA GLY A 602 30.17 -17.14 -21.23
C GLY A 602 30.89 -15.83 -20.95
#